data_AF-A0A1M5EX44-F1
#
_entry.id   AF-A0A1M5EX44-F1
#
_cell.length_a   1.000
_cell.length_b   1.000
_cell.length_c   1.000
_cell.angle_alpha   90.00
_cell.angle_beta   90.00
_cell.angle_gamma   90.00
#
_symmetry.space_group_name_H-M   'P 1'
#
loop_
_entity.id
_entity.type
_entity.pdbx_description
1 polymer ?
#
loop_
_entity_poly.entity_id
_entity_poly.type
_entity_poly.pdbx_seq_one_letter_code
_entity_poly.pdbx_strand_id
1 'polypeptide(L)'
;MLCKLQNKYIVYKRACDAGFLFFYICSMLTINGQSVDAAGKTVAEYLAEAGYNTVRIAVERNEEIVPKAKYAETVLADGDVVEVVNFVGGG
;
A
#
# COMPACT_ATOMS: atom_id res chain seq x y z
N MET A 1 -21.70 21.33 3.88
CA MET A 1 -22.36 20.43 2.91
C MET A 1 -21.54 20.49 1.63
N LEU A 2 -20.94 19.36 1.25
CA LEU A 2 -20.18 19.10 0.00
C LEU A 2 -18.87 19.91 -0.14
N CYS A 3 -17.70 19.38 -0.49
CA CYS A 3 -17.20 18.03 -0.72
C CYS A 3 -15.66 18.18 -0.72
N LYS A 4 -14.94 17.72 0.31
CA LYS A 4 -13.46 17.75 0.36
C LYS A 4 -12.87 16.59 -0.45
N LEU A 5 -13.18 16.52 -1.74
CA LEU A 5 -12.82 15.37 -2.61
C LEU A 5 -12.13 15.81 -3.90
N GLN A 6 -11.23 16.79 -3.85
CA GLN A 6 -10.39 17.12 -5.01
C GLN A 6 -9.02 17.63 -4.58
N ASN A 7 -8.13 16.77 -4.04
CA ASN A 7 -6.70 17.15 -3.98
C ASN A 7 -5.63 16.06 -3.82
N LYS A 8 -5.93 14.76 -3.98
CA LYS A 8 -4.88 13.71 -3.98
C LYS A 8 -4.38 13.35 -5.38
N TYR A 9 -5.25 13.41 -6.39
CA TYR A 9 -4.92 13.09 -7.80
C TYR A 9 -3.97 14.09 -8.49
N ILE A 10 -3.92 15.35 -8.04
CA ILE A 10 -3.10 16.40 -8.68
C ILE A 10 -1.62 16.31 -8.27
N VAL A 11 -1.32 15.79 -7.07
CA VAL A 11 0.08 15.63 -6.60
C VAL A 11 0.82 14.58 -7.43
N TYR A 12 0.16 13.45 -7.76
CA TYR A 12 0.76 12.38 -8.57
C TYR A 12 1.13 12.82 -9.98
N LYS A 13 0.42 13.80 -10.56
CA LYS A 13 0.73 14.28 -11.92
C LYS A 13 2.01 15.13 -11.98
N ARG A 14 2.45 15.73 -10.88
CA ARG A 14 3.70 16.53 -10.81
C ARG A 14 4.95 15.72 -10.46
N ALA A 15 4.81 14.50 -9.94
CA ALA A 15 5.95 13.63 -9.65
C ALA A 15 6.52 12.92 -10.89
N CYS A 16 5.84 13.03 -12.05
CA CYS A 16 6.30 12.48 -13.32
C CYS A 16 7.34 13.36 -14.05
N ASP A 17 7.58 14.59 -13.56
CA ASP A 17 8.35 15.62 -14.28
C ASP A 17 9.84 15.68 -13.87
N ALA A 18 10.46 14.55 -13.55
CA ALA A 18 11.89 14.48 -13.21
C ALA A 18 12.61 13.31 -13.90
N GLY A 19 12.67 13.37 -15.24
CA GLY A 19 13.93 13.15 -15.98
C GLY A 19 14.73 11.84 -15.83
N PHE A 20 14.15 10.74 -15.37
CA PHE A 20 14.76 9.40 -15.49
C PHE A 20 13.69 8.39 -15.95
N LEU A 21 13.50 8.38 -17.26
CA LEU A 21 12.47 7.67 -18.01
C LEU A 21 12.73 6.14 -17.99
N PHE A 22 11.64 5.36 -18.02
CA PHE A 22 11.50 3.88 -18.17
C PHE A 22 11.34 3.05 -16.88
N PHE A 23 10.14 3.07 -16.26
CA PHE A 23 9.34 1.87 -15.89
C PHE A 23 8.13 2.16 -14.98
N TYR A 24 7.91 3.40 -14.53
CA TYR A 24 6.78 3.75 -13.65
C TYR A 24 5.45 3.75 -14.41
N ILE A 25 4.92 2.56 -14.69
CA ILE A 25 3.48 2.38 -14.71
C ILE A 25 3.04 2.80 -13.31
N CYS A 26 2.19 3.83 -13.23
CA CYS A 26 1.59 4.30 -11.99
C CYS A 26 0.69 3.16 -11.50
N SER A 27 1.29 2.18 -10.85
CA SER A 27 0.65 0.92 -10.52
C SER A 27 -0.02 1.09 -9.17
N MET A 28 -1.33 1.32 -9.25
CA MET A 28 -2.18 1.65 -8.13
C MET A 28 -2.74 0.36 -7.54
N LEU A 29 -2.50 0.16 -6.25
CA LEU A 29 -3.13 -0.90 -5.47
C LEU A 29 -3.96 -0.28 -4.34
N THR A 30 -4.86 -1.07 -3.77
CA THR A 30 -5.75 -0.62 -2.70
C THR A 30 -5.21 -1.11 -1.37
N ILE A 31 -4.96 -0.21 -0.43
CA ILE A 31 -4.53 -0.55 0.93
C ILE A 31 -5.52 0.07 1.93
N ASN A 32 -6.17 -0.76 2.75
CA ASN A 32 -7.22 -0.32 3.69
C ASN A 32 -8.28 0.56 3.00
N GLY A 33 -8.73 0.15 1.81
CA GLY A 33 -9.67 0.91 0.97
C GLY A 33 -9.12 2.21 0.35
N GLN A 34 -7.84 2.55 0.51
CA GLN A 34 -7.22 3.72 -0.12
C GLN A 34 -6.34 3.33 -1.29
N SER A 35 -6.42 4.05 -2.42
CA SER A 35 -5.49 3.83 -3.53
C SER A 35 -4.10 4.39 -3.21
N VAL A 36 -3.08 3.54 -3.36
CA VAL A 36 -1.68 3.81 -3.02
C VAL A 36 -0.77 3.37 -4.17
N ASP A 37 0.25 4.19 -4.47
CA ASP A 37 1.35 3.87 -5.38
C ASP A 37 2.47 3.17 -4.59
N ALA A 38 2.28 1.89 -4.32
CA ALA A 38 3.23 1.05 -3.58
C ALA A 38 3.58 -0.24 -4.33
N ALA A 39 3.16 -0.36 -5.59
CA ALA A 39 3.49 -1.51 -6.41
C ALA A 39 5.00 -1.58 -6.65
N GLY A 40 5.54 -2.80 -6.67
CA GLY A 40 6.98 -3.06 -6.76
C GLY A 40 7.70 -3.03 -5.40
N LYS A 41 7.06 -2.53 -4.33
CA LYS A 41 7.60 -2.62 -2.96
C LYS A 41 7.20 -3.93 -2.32
N THR A 42 8.01 -4.41 -1.39
CA THR A 42 7.62 -5.50 -0.49
C THR A 42 6.63 -5.01 0.56
N VAL A 43 5.84 -5.93 1.12
CA VAL A 43 4.96 -5.64 2.25
C VAL A 43 5.75 -5.03 3.41
N ALA A 44 6.95 -5.55 3.72
CA ALA A 44 7.80 -5.02 4.79
C ALA A 44 8.22 -3.57 4.55
N GLU A 45 8.64 -3.22 3.33
CA GLU A 45 9.04 -1.86 2.97
C GLU A 45 7.87 -0.88 3.10
N TYR A 46 6.70 -1.26 2.55
CA TYR A 46 5.50 -0.42 2.67
C TYR A 46 5.11 -0.18 4.14
N LEU A 47 5.12 -1.23 4.97
CA LEU A 47 4.77 -1.12 6.38
C LEU A 47 5.76 -0.23 7.15
N ALA A 48 7.05 -0.33 6.84
CA ALA A 48 8.08 0.50 7.46
C ALA A 48 7.92 1.98 7.07
N GLU A 49 7.69 2.28 5.79
CA GLU A 49 7.45 3.65 5.30
C GLU A 49 6.18 4.26 5.88
N ALA A 50 5.11 3.47 5.98
CA ALA A 50 3.84 3.90 6.54
C ALA A 50 3.84 3.95 8.09
N GLY A 51 4.94 3.56 8.75
CA GLY A 51 5.11 3.65 10.20
C GLY A 51 4.32 2.61 11.00
N TYR A 52 3.96 1.48 10.39
CA TYR A 52 3.25 0.41 11.07
C TYR A 52 4.16 -0.41 11.98
N ASN A 53 3.62 -0.81 13.14
CA ASN A 53 4.28 -1.78 14.01
C ASN A 53 3.88 -3.21 13.62
N THR A 54 4.76 -3.90 12.89
CA THR A 54 4.58 -5.28 12.38
C THR A 54 4.29 -6.32 13.46
N VAL A 55 4.56 -6.03 14.74
CA VAL A 55 4.26 -6.94 15.86
C VAL A 55 2.75 -7.06 16.10
N ARG A 56 1.98 -5.98 15.92
CA ARG A 56 0.55 -5.92 16.30
C ARG A 56 -0.44 -6.05 15.15
N ILE A 57 0.07 -6.12 13.93
CA ILE A 57 -0.74 -6.20 12.72
C ILE A 57 -0.68 -7.58 12.07
N ALA A 58 -1.71 -7.87 11.28
CA ALA A 58 -1.70 -8.85 10.21
C ALA A 58 -1.92 -8.12 8.88
N VAL A 59 -1.42 -8.73 7.81
CA VAL A 59 -1.60 -8.23 6.45
C VAL A 59 -2.33 -9.31 5.67
N GLU A 60 -3.44 -8.92 5.08
CA GLU A 60 -4.19 -9.69 4.12
C GLU A 60 -3.93 -9.10 2.74
N ARG A 61 -3.69 -9.95 1.74
CA ARG A 61 -3.50 -9.56 0.34
C ARG A 61 -4.44 -10.42 -0.49
N ASN A 62 -5.37 -9.79 -1.20
CA ASN A 62 -6.37 -10.44 -2.06
C ASN A 62 -7.10 -11.56 -1.32
N GLU A 63 -7.61 -11.27 -0.12
CA GLU A 63 -8.32 -12.24 0.75
C GLU A 63 -7.43 -13.36 1.34
N GLU A 64 -6.12 -13.30 1.13
CA GLU A 64 -5.15 -14.26 1.69
C GLU A 64 -4.26 -13.62 2.77
N ILE A 65 -4.21 -14.23 3.95
CA ILE A 65 -3.31 -13.77 5.02
C ILE A 65 -1.86 -14.04 4.64
N VAL A 66 -1.06 -12.98 4.53
CA VAL A 66 0.37 -13.08 4.30
C VAL A 66 1.05 -13.45 5.63
N PRO A 67 1.79 -14.57 5.73
CA PRO A 67 2.56 -14.89 6.92
C PRO A 67 3.64 -13.84 7.17
N LYS A 68 3.86 -13.46 8.44
CA LYS A 68 4.86 -12.42 8.81
C LYS A 68 6.26 -12.70 8.27
N ALA A 69 6.66 -13.98 8.23
CA ALA A 69 7.95 -14.41 7.67
C ALA A 69 8.11 -14.03 6.18
N LYS A 70 7.01 -13.90 5.44
CA LYS A 70 6.99 -13.58 4.01
C LYS A 70 6.87 -12.08 3.73
N TYR A 71 6.77 -11.20 4.73
CA TYR A 71 6.59 -9.76 4.47
C TYR A 71 7.73 -9.14 3.66
N ALA A 72 8.97 -9.61 3.86
CA ALA A 72 10.13 -9.14 3.12
C ALA A 72 10.23 -9.74 1.70
N GLU A 73 9.46 -10.78 1.38
CA GLU A 73 9.50 -11.49 0.10
C GLU A 73 8.27 -11.19 -0.77
N THR A 74 7.14 -10.89 -0.15
CA THR A 74 5.89 -10.59 -0.84
C THR A 74 5.95 -9.18 -1.44
N VAL A 75 6.12 -9.13 -2.76
CA VAL A 75 6.03 -7.89 -3.55
C VAL A 75 4.57 -7.54 -3.81
N LEU A 76 4.20 -6.28 -3.55
CA LEU A 76 2.92 -5.69 -3.87
C LEU A 76 2.84 -5.43 -5.38
N ALA A 77 1.76 -5.85 -6.01
CA ALA A 77 1.51 -5.69 -7.43
C ALA A 77 0.42 -4.65 -7.69
N ASP A 78 0.39 -4.15 -8.92
CA ASP A 78 -0.72 -3.32 -9.41
C ASP A 78 -2.06 -4.04 -9.24
N GLY A 79 -3.09 -3.31 -8.80
CA GLY A 79 -4.43 -3.88 -8.61
C GLY A 79 -4.61 -4.79 -7.40
N ASP A 80 -3.56 -5.04 -6.61
CA ASP A 80 -3.71 -5.77 -5.36
C ASP A 80 -4.67 -5.05 -4.39
N VAL A 81 -5.40 -5.83 -3.60
CA VAL A 81 -6.20 -5.35 -2.48
C VAL A 81 -5.55 -5.84 -1.20
N VAL A 82 -5.11 -4.92 -0.36
CA VAL A 82 -4.36 -5.21 0.86
C VAL A 82 -5.08 -4.61 2.05
N GLU A 83 -5.27 -5.41 3.09
CA GLU A 83 -5.83 -4.96 4.36
C GLU A 83 -4.80 -5.15 5.47
N VAL A 84 -4.51 -4.08 6.19
CA VAL A 84 -3.59 -4.07 7.34
C VAL A 84 -4.43 -3.96 8.61
N VAL A 85 -4.73 -5.10 9.21
CA VAL A 85 -5.63 -5.20 10.36
C VAL A 85 -4.83 -5.31 11.66
N ASN A 86 -5.34 -4.68 12.72
CA ASN A 86 -4.82 -4.90 14.07
C ASN A 86 -5.60 -6.03 14.73
N PHE A 87 -4.91 -6.89 15.46
CA PHE A 87 -5.59 -7.87 16.31
C PHE A 87 -6.32 -7.13 17.44
N VAL A 88 -7.64 -7.10 17.36
CA VAL A 88 -8.47 -6.81 18.53
C VAL A 88 -8.49 -8.10 19.34
N GLY A 89 -7.79 -8.12 20.48
CA GLY A 89 -7.77 -9.29 21.35
C GLY A 89 -9.20 -9.66 21.74
N GLY A 90 -9.72 -10.74 21.17
CA GLY A 90 -10.96 -11.36 21.60
C GLY A 90 -10.68 -12.09 22.91
N GLY A 91 -11.48 -11.80 23.94
CA GLY A 91 -11.45 -12.50 25.22
C GLY A 91 -11.94 -13.94 25.12
#